data_AF-A0A7J7S9S4-F1
#
_entry.id   AF-A0A7J7S9S4-F1
#
_cell.length_a   1.000
_cell.length_b   1.000
_cell.length_c   1.000
_cell.angle_alpha   90.00
_cell.angle_beta   90.00
_cell.angle_gamma   90.00
#
_symmetry.space_group_name_H-M   'P 1'
#
loop_
_entity.id
_entity.type
_entity.pdbx_description
1 polymer ?
#
loop_
_entity_poly.entity_id
_entity_poly.type
_entity_poly.pdbx_seq_one_letter_code
_entity_poly.pdbx_strand_id
1 'polypeptide(L)'
;MAGKGKGVLNLDIGGDIGGRIGCMELVSEDQDSRVPALEPFRVEQAPPVIYYVPDFISKEEEEYLLRQVFNAPKPKWTQLSGRKLQNWGGLPHPRGMVPERLPLWLQRYVDKVSDLNLFGGLPANHVLVNQYLPGEGIMPHKDGPLYYPTVSTISLGAHTMLDLYEPRQPKDEDPTEQPRPPPRPAASLLLEPRSLLVLRGTAYTRLLHGIAAACVDPLDTASLPLNTATLKPWGRGGSPELFSQ
;
A
#
# COMPACT_ATOMS: atom_id res chain seq x y z
N MET A 1 -4.96 -9.17 30.85
CA MET A 1 -4.02 -8.43 29.98
C MET A 1 -4.66 -8.38 28.61
N ALA A 2 -5.16 -7.22 28.18
CA ALA A 2 -5.79 -7.08 26.86
C ALA A 2 -4.77 -7.48 25.78
N GLY A 3 -5.12 -8.46 24.95
CA GLY A 3 -4.29 -8.87 23.83
C GLY A 3 -4.07 -7.66 22.92
N LYS A 4 -2.82 -7.20 22.80
CA LYS A 4 -2.46 -6.24 21.75
C LYS A 4 -2.77 -6.93 20.41
N GLY A 5 -3.83 -6.50 19.74
CA GLY A 5 -4.11 -6.94 18.36
C GLY A 5 -2.85 -6.78 17.53
N LYS A 6 -2.53 -7.79 16.70
CA LYS A 6 -1.37 -7.73 15.81
C LYS A 6 -1.56 -6.53 14.88
N GLY A 7 -0.62 -5.58 14.92
CA GLY A 7 -0.62 -4.44 14.01
C GLY A 7 -0.27 -4.86 12.58
N VAL A 8 -0.65 -4.02 11.62
CA VAL A 8 -0.34 -4.17 10.20
C VAL A 8 0.96 -3.46 9.91
N LEU A 9 1.80 -4.06 9.06
CA LEU A 9 2.98 -3.42 8.51
C LEU A 9 2.89 -3.44 6.97
N ASN A 10 2.91 -2.27 6.35
CA ASN A 10 2.98 -2.12 4.90
C ASN A 10 4.38 -1.66 4.51
N LEU A 11 5.04 -2.43 3.64
CA LEU A 11 6.32 -2.06 3.02
C LEU A 11 6.02 -1.49 1.64
N ASP A 12 5.97 -0.16 1.56
CA ASP A 12 5.72 0.56 0.31
C ASP A 12 7.05 0.75 -0.41
N ILE A 13 7.25 -0.03 -1.46
CA ILE A 13 8.46 -0.08 -2.27
C ILE A 13 8.21 0.72 -3.55
N GLY A 14 9.05 1.72 -3.78
CA GLY A 14 8.98 2.62 -4.92
C GLY A 14 10.34 2.89 -5.56
N GLY A 15 10.32 3.45 -6.77
CA GLY A 15 11.46 4.02 -7.45
C GLY A 15 11.32 5.54 -7.57
N ASP A 16 12.43 6.27 -7.66
CA ASP A 16 12.41 7.69 -8.03
C ASP A 16 12.47 7.88 -9.56
N ILE A 17 12.24 9.11 -10.02
CA ILE A 17 12.29 9.46 -11.45
C ILE A 17 13.71 9.71 -11.99
N GLY A 18 14.77 9.45 -11.20
CA GLY A 18 16.15 9.48 -11.65
C GLY A 18 16.71 10.83 -12.12
N GLY A 19 16.39 11.94 -11.42
CA GLY A 19 16.99 13.26 -11.67
C GLY A 19 16.69 13.92 -13.03
N ARG A 20 15.85 13.30 -13.88
CA ARG A 20 15.45 13.87 -15.17
C ARG A 20 14.29 14.85 -14.99
N ILE A 21 14.62 16.07 -14.60
CA ILE A 21 13.66 17.19 -14.48
C ILE A 21 12.96 17.52 -15.82
N GLY A 22 13.47 17.04 -16.97
CA GLY A 22 12.90 17.28 -18.30
C GLY A 22 11.97 16.22 -18.87
N CYS A 23 11.61 15.17 -18.12
CA CYS A 23 10.96 13.98 -18.70
C CYS A 23 9.48 13.81 -18.35
N MET A 24 8.74 14.88 -18.01
CA MET A 24 7.28 14.75 -17.82
C MET A 24 6.53 14.48 -19.15
N GLU A 25 7.09 14.84 -20.30
CA GLU A 25 6.43 14.66 -21.61
C GLU A 25 6.66 13.28 -22.27
N LEU A 26 7.64 12.49 -21.82
CA LEU A 26 8.00 11.22 -22.49
C LEU A 26 7.52 9.94 -21.77
N VAL A 27 6.77 10.05 -20.67
CA VAL A 27 6.28 8.88 -19.90
C VAL A 27 4.80 8.56 -20.18
N SER A 28 4.17 9.20 -21.18
CA SER A 28 2.73 9.14 -21.38
C SER A 28 2.20 7.86 -22.02
N GLU A 29 3.03 7.10 -22.77
CA GLU A 29 2.52 5.99 -23.57
C GLU A 29 2.60 4.59 -22.90
N ASP A 30 3.36 4.43 -21.80
CA ASP A 30 3.65 3.10 -21.22
C ASP A 30 3.21 2.92 -19.75
N GLN A 31 2.51 3.89 -19.13
CA GLN A 31 2.16 3.81 -17.70
C GLN A 31 0.95 2.92 -17.39
N ASP A 32 0.04 2.77 -18.34
CA ASP A 32 -1.10 1.86 -18.25
C ASP A 32 -0.84 0.54 -18.99
N SER A 33 0.41 0.28 -19.39
CA SER A 33 0.77 -0.99 -20.02
C SER A 33 0.66 -2.14 -19.02
N ARG A 34 0.19 -3.26 -19.57
CA ARG A 34 0.01 -4.52 -18.85
C ARG A 34 1.35 -5.04 -18.37
N VAL A 35 1.37 -5.65 -17.19
CA VAL A 35 2.56 -6.35 -16.68
C VAL A 35 2.35 -7.83 -16.93
N PRO A 36 2.99 -8.45 -17.94
CA PRO A 36 2.68 -9.83 -18.32
C PRO A 36 2.75 -10.83 -17.17
N ALA A 37 3.72 -10.64 -16.26
CA ALA A 37 3.88 -11.48 -15.07
C ALA A 37 2.75 -11.34 -14.03
N LEU A 38 2.03 -10.21 -14.03
CA LEU A 38 0.96 -9.91 -13.06
C LEU A 38 -0.44 -9.99 -13.65
N GLU A 39 -0.62 -10.16 -14.97
CA GLU A 39 -1.95 -10.26 -15.59
C GLU A 39 -2.89 -11.28 -14.92
N PRO A 40 -2.44 -12.47 -14.47
CA PRO A 40 -3.30 -13.41 -13.74
C PRO A 40 -3.83 -12.88 -12.40
N PHE A 41 -3.22 -11.81 -11.87
CA PHE A 41 -3.50 -11.21 -10.57
C PHE A 41 -4.18 -9.83 -10.69
N ARG A 42 -4.63 -9.46 -11.89
CA ARG A 42 -5.33 -8.19 -12.12
C ARG A 42 -6.66 -8.19 -11.37
N VAL A 43 -6.97 -7.07 -10.71
CA VAL A 43 -8.27 -6.88 -10.07
C VAL A 43 -9.29 -6.45 -11.13
N GLU A 44 -10.12 -7.37 -11.60
CA GLU A 44 -11.01 -7.15 -12.75
C GLU A 44 -12.01 -5.99 -12.59
N GLN A 45 -12.45 -5.72 -11.36
CA GLN A 45 -13.40 -4.65 -11.05
C GLN A 45 -12.72 -3.30 -10.74
N ALA A 46 -11.41 -3.23 -10.89
CA ALA A 46 -10.61 -2.03 -10.69
C ALA A 46 -10.06 -1.51 -12.03
N PRO A 47 -9.51 -0.28 -12.08
CA PRO A 47 -8.72 0.14 -13.23
C PRO A 47 -7.69 -0.93 -13.61
N PRO A 48 -7.37 -1.16 -14.91
CA PRO A 48 -6.54 -2.26 -15.41
C PRO A 48 -5.05 -2.19 -15.03
N VAL A 49 -4.77 -1.45 -13.97
CA VAL A 49 -3.47 -1.01 -13.46
C VAL A 49 -3.35 -1.32 -11.95
N ILE A 50 -4.30 -2.09 -11.39
CA ILE A 50 -4.25 -2.61 -10.02
C ILE A 50 -4.10 -4.14 -10.06
N TYR A 51 -3.08 -4.63 -9.36
CA TYR A 51 -2.79 -6.06 -9.22
C TYR A 51 -2.71 -6.46 -7.75
N TYR A 52 -3.25 -7.62 -7.42
CA TYR A 52 -3.19 -8.20 -6.08
C TYR A 52 -2.70 -9.64 -6.12
N VAL A 53 -1.52 -9.89 -5.56
CA VAL A 53 -0.88 -11.22 -5.50
C VAL A 53 -0.95 -11.74 -4.06
N PRO A 54 -1.78 -12.76 -3.77
CA PRO A 54 -1.78 -13.39 -2.45
C PRO A 54 -0.52 -14.22 -2.23
N ASP A 55 -0.09 -14.36 -0.97
CA ASP A 55 1.10 -15.15 -0.57
C ASP A 55 2.35 -14.86 -1.42
N PHE A 56 2.58 -13.59 -1.78
CA PHE A 56 3.75 -13.15 -2.54
C PHE A 56 5.06 -13.48 -1.82
N ILE A 57 5.07 -13.38 -0.49
CA ILE A 57 6.17 -13.86 0.35
C ILE A 57 5.75 -15.08 1.18
N SER A 58 6.72 -15.89 1.59
CA SER A 58 6.46 -17.03 2.48
C SER A 58 6.21 -16.58 3.92
N LYS A 59 5.68 -17.48 4.75
CA LYS A 59 5.51 -17.23 6.19
C LYS A 59 6.85 -16.98 6.89
N GLU A 60 7.88 -17.72 6.52
CA GLU A 60 9.23 -17.58 7.06
C GLU A 60 9.86 -16.24 6.65
N GLU A 61 9.60 -15.79 5.42
CA GLU A 61 10.00 -14.48 4.93
C GLU A 61 9.30 -13.35 5.71
N GLU A 62 8.00 -13.48 5.97
CA GLU A 62 7.23 -12.54 6.80
C GLU A 62 7.78 -12.49 8.24
N GLU A 63 7.97 -13.64 8.88
CA GLU A 63 8.52 -13.71 10.23
C GLU A 63 9.92 -13.08 10.31
N TYR A 64 10.75 -13.28 9.27
CA TYR A 64 12.05 -12.65 9.17
C TYR A 64 11.94 -11.12 9.04
N LEU A 65 11.11 -10.62 8.12
CA LEU A 65 10.87 -9.19 7.92
C LEU A 65 10.35 -8.50 9.18
N LEU A 66 9.35 -9.09 9.83
CA LEU A 66 8.78 -8.57 11.08
C LEU A 66 9.87 -8.40 12.15
N ARG A 67 10.72 -9.43 12.33
CA ARG A 67 11.84 -9.34 13.29
C ARG A 67 12.80 -8.21 12.94
N GLN A 68 13.18 -8.04 11.67
CA GLN A 68 14.12 -7.00 11.25
C GLN A 68 13.55 -5.60 11.42
N VAL A 69 12.28 -5.39 11.02
CA VAL A 69 11.57 -4.12 11.18
C VAL A 69 11.49 -3.70 12.65
N PHE A 70 11.14 -4.61 13.56
CA PHE A 70 11.03 -4.30 14.99
C PHE A 70 12.38 -4.18 15.70
N ASN A 71 13.43 -4.83 15.18
CA ASN A 71 14.79 -4.66 15.67
C ASN A 71 15.49 -3.39 15.15
N ALA A 72 14.84 -2.64 14.25
CA ALA A 72 15.39 -1.38 13.76
C ALA A 72 15.66 -0.39 14.92
N PRO A 73 16.75 0.39 14.87
CA PRO A 73 17.07 1.37 15.91
C PRO A 73 15.93 2.37 16.12
N LYS A 74 15.72 2.81 17.36
CA LYS A 74 14.67 3.80 17.70
C LYS A 74 14.64 5.04 16.79
N PRO A 75 15.78 5.65 16.39
CA PRO A 75 15.79 6.81 15.49
C PRO A 75 15.22 6.55 14.09
N LYS A 76 15.09 5.29 13.64
CA LYS A 76 14.45 4.95 12.37
C LYS A 76 12.93 5.05 12.42
N TRP A 77 12.33 5.06 13.62
CA TRP A 77 10.89 5.20 13.78
C TRP A 77 10.51 6.67 13.94
N THR A 78 9.65 7.14 13.05
CA THR A 78 8.97 8.43 13.16
C THR A 78 7.52 8.19 13.56
N GLN A 79 7.06 8.82 14.64
CA GLN A 79 5.64 8.83 14.99
C GLN A 79 4.94 9.88 14.12
N LEU A 80 3.92 9.47 13.38
CA LEU A 80 3.03 10.34 12.62
C LEU A 80 1.63 10.32 13.26
N SER A 81 0.73 11.16 12.74
CA SER A 81 -0.67 11.11 13.14
C SER A 81 -1.27 9.75 12.77
N GLY A 82 -1.66 8.97 13.77
CA GLY A 82 -2.33 7.69 13.57
C GLY A 82 -1.49 6.58 12.94
N ARG A 83 -0.15 6.66 12.93
CA ARG A 83 0.75 5.56 12.49
C ARG A 83 2.20 5.80 12.88
N LYS A 84 3.05 4.79 12.74
CA LYS A 84 4.52 4.95 12.74
C LYS A 84 5.11 4.65 11.37
N LEU A 85 6.23 5.31 11.05
CA LEU A 85 6.91 5.21 9.77
C LEU A 85 8.40 4.89 9.97
N GLN A 86 8.96 4.02 9.13
CA GLN A 86 10.40 3.97 8.85
C GLN A 86 10.68 4.34 7.40
N ASN A 87 11.88 4.85 7.15
CA ASN A 87 12.37 5.17 5.81
C ASN A 87 13.73 4.47 5.56
N TRP A 88 13.82 3.75 4.44
CA TRP A 88 15.00 3.04 3.97
C TRP A 88 15.28 3.29 2.47
N GLY A 89 16.57 3.26 2.11
CA GLY A 89 16.99 3.50 0.73
C GLY A 89 17.00 4.99 0.45
N GLY A 90 15.94 5.55 -0.13
CA GLY A 90 15.91 6.98 -0.49
C GLY A 90 15.51 7.94 0.64
N LEU A 91 16.22 9.05 0.82
CA LEU A 91 15.77 10.19 1.63
C LEU A 91 15.12 11.27 0.73
N PRO A 92 13.82 11.54 0.88
CA PRO A 92 13.16 12.63 0.16
C PRO A 92 13.80 13.99 0.49
N HIS A 93 14.13 14.77 -0.53
CA HIS A 93 14.64 16.14 -0.42
C HIS A 93 13.88 17.04 -1.41
N PRO A 94 13.73 18.36 -1.14
CA PRO A 94 13.11 19.30 -2.08
C PRO A 94 13.72 19.35 -3.51
N ARG A 95 14.86 18.69 -3.74
CA ARG A 95 15.58 18.66 -5.03
C ARG A 95 15.58 17.27 -5.67
N GLY A 96 14.87 16.30 -5.10
CA GLY A 96 14.88 14.90 -5.54
C GLY A 96 15.10 13.92 -4.38
N MET A 97 15.36 12.66 -4.72
CA MET A 97 15.70 11.61 -3.76
C MET A 97 17.21 11.59 -3.52
N VAL A 98 17.65 11.60 -2.26
CA VAL A 98 19.05 11.31 -1.92
C VAL A 98 19.17 9.79 -1.69
N PRO A 99 19.96 9.06 -2.48
CA PRO A 99 20.06 7.62 -2.32
C PRO A 99 20.90 7.25 -1.09
N GLU A 100 20.38 6.33 -0.27
CA GLU A 100 21.12 5.58 0.75
C GLU A 100 21.12 4.09 0.41
N ARG A 101 22.09 3.38 0.99
CA ARG A 101 22.17 1.93 0.84
C ARG A 101 21.03 1.25 1.60
N LEU A 102 20.27 0.40 0.91
CA LEU A 102 19.31 -0.49 1.54
C LEU A 102 20.03 -1.54 2.41
N PRO A 103 19.50 -1.87 3.58
CA PRO A 103 20.06 -2.95 4.39
C PRO A 103 19.81 -4.30 3.70
N LEU A 104 20.75 -5.24 3.83
CA LEU A 104 20.71 -6.54 3.14
C LEU A 104 19.44 -7.34 3.42
N TRP A 105 18.88 -7.21 4.64
CA TRP A 105 17.65 -7.89 5.01
C TRP A 105 16.43 -7.40 4.22
N LEU A 106 16.47 -6.16 3.70
CA LEU A 106 15.40 -5.55 2.90
C LEU A 106 15.67 -5.67 1.40
N GLN A 107 16.94 -5.58 1.00
CA GLN A 107 17.38 -5.62 -0.40
C GLN A 107 16.77 -6.80 -1.17
N ARG A 108 16.77 -8.00 -0.58
CA ARG A 108 16.20 -9.20 -1.22
C ARG A 108 14.75 -9.02 -1.69
N TYR A 109 13.94 -8.31 -0.91
CA TYR A 109 12.52 -8.09 -1.22
C TYR A 109 12.33 -6.96 -2.22
N VAL A 110 13.19 -5.94 -2.16
CA VAL A 110 13.26 -4.88 -3.18
C VAL A 110 13.68 -5.46 -4.53
N ASP A 111 14.64 -6.38 -4.56
CA ASP A 111 15.05 -7.09 -5.78
C ASP A 111 13.91 -7.92 -6.34
N LYS A 112 13.24 -8.72 -5.49
CA LYS A 112 12.08 -9.53 -5.89
C LYS A 112 10.94 -8.72 -6.51
N VAL A 113 10.72 -7.49 -6.01
CA VAL A 113 9.75 -6.55 -6.60
C VAL A 113 10.31 -5.92 -7.89
N SER A 114 11.59 -5.59 -7.93
CA SER A 114 12.24 -5.01 -9.11
C SER A 114 12.27 -5.98 -10.30
N ASP A 115 12.36 -7.29 -10.04
CA ASP A 115 12.29 -8.35 -11.04
C ASP A 115 10.94 -8.40 -11.78
N LEU A 116 9.88 -7.77 -11.22
CA LEU A 116 8.59 -7.58 -11.89
C LEU A 116 8.60 -6.43 -12.91
N ASN A 117 9.73 -5.71 -13.03
CA ASN A 117 9.95 -4.58 -13.93
C ASN A 117 8.88 -3.47 -13.80
N LEU A 118 8.56 -3.10 -12.56
CA LEU A 118 7.44 -2.21 -12.27
C LEU A 118 7.73 -0.71 -12.47
N PHE A 119 9.00 -0.33 -12.56
CA PHE A 119 9.48 1.06 -12.50
C PHE A 119 10.23 1.48 -13.77
N GLY A 120 9.72 1.10 -14.94
CA GLY A 120 10.25 1.56 -16.23
C GLY A 120 11.69 1.12 -16.52
N GLY A 121 12.05 -0.11 -16.16
CA GLY A 121 13.40 -0.64 -16.33
C GLY A 121 14.41 -0.25 -15.25
N LEU A 122 14.00 0.55 -14.25
CA LEU A 122 14.81 0.89 -13.10
C LEU A 122 14.47 -0.01 -11.90
N PRO A 123 15.45 -0.33 -11.03
CA PRO A 123 15.17 -1.01 -9.77
C PRO A 123 14.48 -0.07 -8.79
N ALA A 124 13.65 -0.62 -7.91
CA ALA A 124 13.18 0.12 -6.74
C ALA A 124 14.36 0.48 -5.83
N ASN A 125 14.28 1.66 -5.23
CA ASN A 125 15.37 2.23 -4.42
C ASN A 125 14.89 2.88 -3.12
N HIS A 126 13.59 2.89 -2.87
CA HIS A 126 12.99 3.53 -1.71
C HIS A 126 11.95 2.61 -1.06
N VAL A 127 11.99 2.53 0.26
CA VAL A 127 11.04 1.74 1.05
C VAL A 127 10.55 2.52 2.26
N LEU A 128 9.24 2.66 2.37
CA LEU A 128 8.56 3.13 3.57
C LEU A 128 7.96 1.95 4.31
N VAL A 129 8.19 1.86 5.62
CA VAL A 129 7.55 0.86 6.48
C VAL A 129 6.53 1.55 7.35
N ASN A 130 5.25 1.33 7.08
CA ASN A 130 4.14 1.91 7.84
C ASN A 130 3.58 0.91 8.84
N GLN A 131 3.57 1.25 10.13
CA GLN A 131 2.91 0.48 11.20
C GLN A 131 1.58 1.09 11.59
N TYR A 132 0.54 0.26 11.64
CA TYR A 132 -0.77 0.59 12.18
C TYR A 132 -1.18 -0.40 13.27
N LEU A 133 -1.58 0.10 14.43
CA LEU A 133 -2.26 -0.64 15.48
C LEU A 133 -3.80 -0.61 15.28
N PRO A 134 -4.58 -1.44 16.00
CA PRO A 134 -6.03 -1.30 15.97
C PRO A 134 -6.47 0.12 16.35
N GLY A 135 -7.32 0.73 15.53
CA GLY A 135 -7.77 2.12 15.68
C GLY A 135 -6.84 3.18 15.06
N GLU A 136 -5.69 2.77 14.52
CA GLU A 136 -4.79 3.62 13.73
C GLU A 136 -5.14 3.54 12.24
N GLY A 137 -4.72 4.54 11.47
CA GLY A 137 -5.07 4.65 10.05
C GLY A 137 -4.45 5.88 9.40
N ILE A 138 -4.70 6.05 8.12
CA ILE A 138 -4.31 7.24 7.37
C ILE A 138 -5.46 7.74 6.50
N MET A 139 -5.69 9.05 6.58
CA MET A 139 -6.70 9.74 5.78
C MET A 139 -6.43 9.59 4.27
N PRO A 140 -7.45 9.71 3.42
CA PRO A 140 -7.28 9.66 1.96
C PRO A 140 -6.21 10.64 1.47
N HIS A 141 -5.19 10.12 0.78
CA HIS A 141 -4.02 10.90 0.32
C HIS A 141 -3.43 10.34 -0.98
N LYS A 142 -2.44 11.05 -1.52
CA LYS A 142 -1.57 10.60 -2.60
C LYS A 142 -0.12 10.56 -2.10
N ASP A 143 0.70 9.70 -2.69
CA ASP A 143 2.11 9.53 -2.29
C ASP A 143 3.01 10.72 -2.69
N GLY A 144 2.57 11.51 -3.67
CA GLY A 144 3.24 12.73 -4.12
C GLY A 144 4.06 12.53 -5.40
N PRO A 145 4.47 13.63 -6.05
CA PRO A 145 5.01 13.60 -7.42
C PRO A 145 6.48 13.17 -7.52
N LEU A 146 7.14 12.87 -6.38
CA LEU A 146 8.57 12.57 -6.35
C LEU A 146 8.90 11.17 -6.92
N TYR A 147 7.94 10.25 -6.85
CA TYR A 147 8.16 8.85 -7.19
C TYR A 147 7.76 8.55 -8.63
N TYR A 148 8.33 7.48 -9.16
CA TYR A 148 7.78 6.82 -10.35
C TYR A 148 6.30 6.48 -10.09
N PRO A 149 5.40 6.57 -11.10
CA PRO A 149 3.95 6.42 -10.91
C PRO A 149 3.50 4.95 -10.72
N THR A 150 4.21 4.24 -9.86
CA THR A 150 3.94 2.88 -9.40
C THR A 150 4.38 2.79 -7.95
N VAL A 151 3.51 2.24 -7.09
CA VAL A 151 3.88 1.75 -5.76
C VAL A 151 3.55 0.27 -5.65
N SER A 152 4.41 -0.44 -4.94
CA SER A 152 4.21 -1.85 -4.59
C SER A 152 4.23 -2.00 -3.08
N THR A 153 3.19 -2.60 -2.51
CA THR A 153 3.03 -2.73 -1.06
C THR A 153 3.03 -4.19 -0.69
N ILE A 154 3.98 -4.61 0.16
CA ILE A 154 3.95 -5.92 0.80
C ILE A 154 3.34 -5.76 2.20
N SER A 155 2.20 -6.41 2.45
CA SER A 155 1.52 -6.36 3.76
C SER A 155 2.02 -7.48 4.67
N LEU A 156 2.24 -7.19 5.96
CA LEU A 156 2.73 -8.14 6.96
C LEU A 156 1.89 -8.08 8.24
N GLY A 157 1.87 -9.19 8.98
CA GLY A 157 1.32 -9.27 10.32
C GLY A 157 -0.17 -9.60 10.34
N ALA A 158 -1.01 -8.58 10.20
CA ALA A 158 -2.46 -8.69 10.10
C ALA A 158 -2.96 -8.22 8.74
N HIS A 159 -4.24 -8.46 8.44
CA HIS A 159 -4.86 -7.88 7.25
C HIS A 159 -5.21 -6.41 7.47
N THR A 160 -5.47 -5.68 6.39
CA THR A 160 -6.02 -4.32 6.44
C THR A 160 -6.93 -4.06 5.24
N MET A 161 -7.88 -3.14 5.40
CA MET A 161 -8.64 -2.57 4.29
C MET A 161 -7.94 -1.33 3.73
N LEU A 162 -7.60 -1.35 2.45
CA LEU A 162 -7.19 -0.16 1.72
C LEU A 162 -8.37 0.38 0.93
N ASP A 163 -8.80 1.58 1.28
CA ASP A 163 -9.88 2.29 0.61
C ASP A 163 -9.32 3.20 -0.48
N LEU A 164 -9.95 3.15 -1.66
CA LEU A 164 -9.66 4.00 -2.81
C LEU A 164 -10.80 5.00 -3.00
N TYR A 165 -10.46 6.28 -3.18
CA TYR A 165 -11.41 7.36 -3.31
C TYR A 165 -11.14 8.15 -4.59
N GLU A 166 -12.23 8.56 -5.25
CA GLU A 166 -12.14 9.54 -6.32
C GLU A 166 -11.85 10.93 -5.74
N PRO A 167 -10.99 11.75 -6.39
CA PRO A 167 -10.82 13.14 -6.01
C PRO A 167 -12.14 13.90 -6.08
N ARG A 168 -12.36 14.81 -5.12
CA ARG A 168 -13.50 15.74 -5.19
C ARG A 168 -13.38 16.60 -6.44
N GLN A 169 -14.49 16.83 -7.12
CA GLN A 169 -14.50 17.71 -8.28
C GLN A 169 -14.61 19.17 -7.82
N PRO A 170 -14.10 20.15 -8.59
CA PRO A 170 -14.22 21.56 -8.23
C PRO A 170 -15.68 22.04 -8.06
N LYS A 171 -16.63 21.38 -8.72
CA LYS A 171 -18.08 21.62 -8.56
C LYS A 171 -18.63 21.16 -7.21
N ASP A 172 -17.86 20.39 -6.44
CA ASP A 172 -18.21 19.92 -5.11
C ASP A 172 -17.88 20.94 -4.01
N GLU A 173 -17.21 22.04 -4.35
CA GLU A 173 -16.81 23.12 -3.44
C GLU A 173 -17.73 24.34 -3.54
N ASP A 174 -19.06 24.13 -3.58
CA ASP A 174 -20.01 25.24 -3.44
C ASP A 174 -19.98 25.75 -1.98
N PRO A 175 -19.53 26.98 -1.71
CA PRO A 175 -19.41 27.52 -0.35
C PRO A 175 -20.74 27.67 0.38
N THR A 176 -21.87 27.52 -0.32
CA THR A 176 -23.22 27.70 0.24
C THR A 176 -23.85 26.41 0.77
N GLU A 177 -23.21 25.24 0.56
CA GLU A 177 -23.73 23.95 1.05
C GLU A 177 -23.25 23.61 2.47
N GLN A 178 -24.10 22.89 3.23
CA GLN A 178 -23.75 22.33 4.55
C GLN A 178 -22.52 21.40 4.46
N PRO A 179 -21.77 21.18 5.56
CA PRO A 179 -20.67 20.24 5.58
C PRO A 179 -21.10 18.86 5.08
N ARG A 180 -20.64 18.47 3.89
CA ARG A 180 -20.96 17.18 3.29
C ARG A 180 -20.39 16.04 4.16
N PRO A 181 -21.05 14.86 4.17
CA PRO A 181 -20.52 13.69 4.87
C PRO A 181 -19.12 13.32 4.35
N PRO A 182 -18.32 12.60 5.15
CA PRO A 182 -17.01 12.11 4.71
C PRO A 182 -17.14 11.32 3.41
N PRO A 183 -16.16 11.44 2.49
CA PRO A 183 -16.22 10.76 1.21
C PRO A 183 -16.30 9.24 1.44
N ARG A 184 -17.21 8.59 0.71
CA ARG A 184 -17.28 7.12 0.70
C ARG A 184 -16.19 6.58 -0.24
N PRO A 185 -15.54 5.45 0.10
CA PRO A 185 -14.65 4.77 -0.83
C PRO A 185 -15.38 4.45 -2.13
N ALA A 186 -14.73 4.70 -3.27
CA ALA A 186 -15.18 4.21 -4.56
C ALA A 186 -14.94 2.69 -4.68
N ALA A 187 -13.89 2.20 -4.00
CA ALA A 187 -13.54 0.80 -3.92
C ALA A 187 -12.75 0.54 -2.63
N SER A 188 -12.76 -0.72 -2.18
CA SER A 188 -11.94 -1.19 -1.06
C SER A 188 -11.23 -2.49 -1.44
N LEU A 189 -10.01 -2.67 -0.96
CA LEU A 189 -9.15 -3.83 -1.20
C LEU A 189 -8.75 -4.44 0.14
N LEU A 190 -9.00 -5.74 0.33
CA LEU A 190 -8.53 -6.45 1.51
C LEU A 190 -7.10 -6.92 1.28
N LEU A 191 -6.16 -6.39 2.04
CA LEU A 191 -4.76 -6.76 1.96
C LEU A 191 -4.45 -7.80 3.03
N GLU A 192 -4.32 -9.06 2.63
CA GLU A 192 -3.94 -10.13 3.56
C GLU A 192 -2.43 -10.07 3.88
N PRO A 193 -2.01 -10.55 5.06
CA PRO A 193 -0.59 -10.70 5.34
C PRO A 193 0.09 -11.55 4.26
N ARG A 194 1.31 -11.17 3.89
CA ARG A 194 2.16 -11.72 2.82
C ARG A 194 1.72 -11.41 1.39
N SER A 195 0.65 -10.65 1.20
CA SER A 195 0.23 -10.23 -0.14
C SER A 195 1.10 -9.10 -0.69
N LEU A 196 1.09 -8.97 -2.02
CA LEU A 196 1.62 -7.84 -2.76
C LEU A 196 0.46 -7.11 -3.44
N LEU A 197 0.31 -5.82 -3.16
CA LEU A 197 -0.53 -4.91 -3.94
C LEU A 197 0.37 -4.07 -4.87
N VAL A 198 -0.04 -3.91 -6.12
CA VAL A 198 0.60 -2.96 -7.06
C VAL A 198 -0.44 -1.96 -7.51
N LEU A 199 -0.20 -0.67 -7.23
CA LEU A 199 -0.97 0.46 -7.75
C LEU A 199 -0.09 1.24 -8.74
N ARG A 200 -0.52 1.37 -9.98
CA ARG A 200 0.23 2.08 -11.02
C ARG A 200 -0.65 2.94 -11.92
N GLY A 201 0.00 3.79 -12.72
CA GLY A 201 -0.64 4.59 -13.75
C GLY A 201 -1.76 5.45 -13.17
N THR A 202 -2.97 5.33 -13.72
CA THR A 202 -4.13 6.13 -13.25
C THR A 202 -4.53 5.82 -11.81
N ALA A 203 -4.35 4.59 -11.32
CA ALA A 203 -4.66 4.26 -9.92
C ALA A 203 -3.69 4.95 -8.93
N TYR A 204 -2.41 5.08 -9.31
CA TYR A 204 -1.42 5.79 -8.50
C TYR A 204 -1.58 7.31 -8.58
N THR A 205 -1.77 7.84 -9.79
CA THR A 205 -1.70 9.30 -10.03
C THR A 205 -3.01 10.02 -9.70
N ARG A 206 -4.15 9.37 -9.89
CA ARG A 206 -5.46 10.01 -9.74
C ARG A 206 -6.14 9.69 -8.42
N LEU A 207 -6.23 8.42 -8.04
CA LEU A 207 -7.00 8.00 -6.87
C LEU A 207 -6.31 8.45 -5.58
N LEU A 208 -7.13 8.81 -4.60
CA LEU A 208 -6.68 8.94 -3.22
C LEU A 208 -6.79 7.56 -2.57
N HIS A 209 -5.91 7.23 -1.64
CA HIS A 209 -6.01 6.00 -0.87
C HIS A 209 -5.86 6.24 0.63
N GLY A 210 -6.48 5.40 1.44
CA GLY A 210 -6.48 5.53 2.89
C GLY A 210 -6.75 4.21 3.60
N ILE A 211 -6.47 4.21 4.91
CA ILE A 211 -6.81 3.12 5.83
C ILE A 211 -7.63 3.75 6.94
N ALA A 212 -8.85 3.25 7.14
CA ALA A 212 -9.74 3.78 8.18
C ALA A 212 -9.14 3.56 9.57
N ALA A 213 -9.24 4.59 10.43
CA ALA A 213 -8.88 4.48 11.85
C ALA A 213 -9.96 3.70 12.61
N ALA A 214 -9.96 2.37 12.44
CA ALA A 214 -10.95 1.45 12.99
C ALA A 214 -10.27 0.30 13.75
N CYS A 215 -10.94 -0.20 14.79
CA CYS A 215 -10.45 -1.38 15.51
C CYS A 215 -10.80 -2.69 14.80
N VAL A 216 -11.76 -2.67 13.89
CA VAL A 216 -12.29 -3.83 13.17
C VAL A 216 -12.66 -3.39 11.75
N ASP A 217 -12.22 -4.14 10.75
CA ASP A 217 -12.61 -3.94 9.35
C ASP A 217 -14.00 -4.53 9.10
N PRO A 218 -14.99 -3.74 8.67
CA PRO A 218 -16.32 -4.25 8.37
C PRO A 218 -16.30 -5.00 7.04
N LEU A 219 -16.39 -6.33 7.10
CA LEU A 219 -16.68 -7.16 5.93
C LEU A 219 -18.20 -7.31 5.78
N ASP A 220 -18.84 -6.36 5.11
CA ASP A 220 -20.25 -6.50 4.73
C ASP A 220 -20.34 -7.32 3.43
N THR A 221 -21.16 -8.39 3.46
CA THR A 221 -21.48 -9.21 2.29
C THR A 221 -22.10 -8.43 1.13
N ALA A 222 -22.70 -7.26 1.39
CA ALA A 222 -23.30 -6.40 0.37
C ALA A 222 -22.27 -5.56 -0.42
N SER A 223 -21.07 -5.36 0.11
CA SER A 223 -20.00 -4.57 -0.49
C SER A 223 -18.65 -5.21 -0.20
N LEU A 224 -18.44 -6.37 -0.82
CA LEU A 224 -17.21 -7.13 -0.70
C LEU A 224 -16.02 -6.39 -1.34
N PRO A 225 -14.81 -6.52 -0.77
CA PRO A 225 -13.59 -5.98 -1.37
C PRO A 225 -13.40 -6.43 -2.82
N LEU A 226 -12.82 -5.58 -3.68
CA LEU A 226 -12.73 -5.89 -5.12
C LEU A 226 -11.90 -7.14 -5.42
N ASN A 227 -10.94 -7.46 -4.57
CA ASN A 227 -10.07 -8.63 -4.72
C ASN A 227 -10.65 -9.90 -4.06
N THR A 228 -11.92 -9.91 -3.64
CA THR A 228 -12.53 -11.04 -2.92
C THR A 228 -12.44 -12.36 -3.69
N ALA A 229 -12.57 -12.34 -5.02
CA ALA A 229 -12.45 -13.55 -5.85
C ALA A 229 -11.06 -14.21 -5.79
N THR A 230 -10.03 -13.45 -5.40
CA THR A 230 -8.64 -13.92 -5.28
C THR A 230 -8.26 -14.34 -3.86
N LEU A 231 -9.11 -14.04 -2.88
CA LEU A 231 -8.88 -14.40 -1.49
C LEU A 231 -9.10 -15.90 -1.29
N LYS A 232 -8.25 -16.54 -0.50
CA LYS A 232 -8.54 -17.90 -0.02
C LYS A 232 -9.78 -17.83 0.88
N PRO A 233 -10.67 -18.84 0.87
CA PRO A 233 -11.74 -18.90 1.85
C PRO A 233 -11.12 -18.84 3.24
N TRP A 234 -11.40 -17.78 4.01
CA TRP A 234 -11.09 -17.77 5.43
C TRP A 234 -11.71 -19.03 6.02
N GLY A 235 -10.90 -19.89 6.64
CA GLY A 235 -11.27 -21.27 6.96
C GLY A 235 -12.70 -21.36 7.50
N ARG A 236 -13.62 -21.89 6.68
CA ARG A 236 -14.96 -22.30 7.12
C ARG A 236 -14.79 -23.56 7.98
N GLY A 237 -14.27 -23.38 9.18
CA GLY A 237 -13.93 -24.44 10.12
C GLY A 237 -13.86 -23.98 11.58
N GLY A 238 -14.33 -22.78 11.89
CA GLY A 238 -14.50 -22.29 13.25
C GLY A 238 -15.81 -21.52 13.34
N SER A 239 -16.73 -22.02 14.16
CA SER A 239 -18.02 -21.38 14.46
C SER A 239 -17.86 -19.91 14.84
N PRO A 240 -18.86 -19.06 14.57
CA PRO A 240 -18.87 -17.67 15.03
C PRO A 240 -19.16 -17.65 16.53
N GLU A 241 -18.16 -17.90 17.36
CA GLU A 241 -18.24 -17.64 18.80
C GLU A 241 -17.21 -16.58 19.20
N LEU A 242 -17.73 -15.38 19.46
CA LEU A 242 -17.40 -14.49 20.57
C LEU A 242 -15.92 -14.46 21.01
N PHE A 243 -15.16 -13.49 20.49
CA PHE A 243 -14.00 -12.97 21.21
C PHE A 243 -14.45 -11.79 22.08
N SER A 244 -14.96 -12.13 23.27
CA SER A 244 -14.99 -11.23 24.42
C SER A 244 -14.30 -11.95 25.57
N GLN A 245 -13.05 -11.56 25.85
CA GLN A 245 -12.38 -11.54 27.16
C GLN A 245 -10.97 -10.93 27.03
#